data_AF-A0A1L9VN06-F1
#
_entry.id   AF-A0A1L9VN06-F1
#
_cell.length_a   1.000
_cell.length_b   1.000
_cell.length_c   1.000
_cell.angle_alpha   90.00
_cell.angle_beta   90.00
_cell.angle_gamma   90.00
#
_symmetry.space_group_name_H-M   'P 1'
#
loop_
_entity.id
_entity.type
_entity.pdbx_description
1 polymer ?
#
loop_
_entity_poly.entity_id
_entity_poly.type
_entity_poly.pdbx_seq_one_letter_code
_entity_poly.pdbx_strand_id
1 'polypeptide(L)'
;MKNTLLTLSFFLIGSMAASDPSCQHVDAISTYTIKSNDTIFSIADTYNTTVCDISRYNHVADPQMLYAGEELYIPPQRCAHSDPSHSCLLTNQNATNTCVNGGPHTYTTFEGDTIRKIALAKFNITIEALNSTAGHMTYGSSADIDDEIESGISIKVPQCHPSRCEFEPFYYTWGTYKDLAIKYNTTPGHIFALNPTFNHSETGPGVGGWITLPMNCGPLSDNVTVVS
;
A
#
# COMPACT_ATOMS: atom_id res chain seq x y z
N MET A 1 -5.36 -76.47 -14.73
CA MET A 1 -5.74 -75.15 -15.29
C MET A 1 -5.06 -74.09 -14.44
N LYS A 2 -4.12 -73.36 -15.03
CA LYS A 2 -3.31 -72.32 -14.38
C LYS A 2 -4.09 -71.01 -14.40
N ASN A 3 -4.48 -70.47 -13.25
CA ASN A 3 -4.91 -69.07 -13.14
C ASN A 3 -3.96 -68.33 -12.19
N THR A 4 -2.98 -67.69 -12.81
CA THR A 4 -2.06 -66.74 -12.21
C THR A 4 -2.81 -65.43 -11.97
N LEU A 5 -3.12 -65.11 -10.72
CA LEU A 5 -3.64 -63.80 -10.34
C LEU A 5 -2.44 -62.85 -10.16
N LEU A 6 -2.30 -61.91 -11.10
CA LEU A 6 -1.37 -60.78 -11.04
C LEU A 6 -1.79 -59.88 -9.85
N THR A 7 -0.97 -59.82 -8.82
CA THR A 7 -1.08 -58.77 -7.80
C THR A 7 -0.46 -57.49 -8.36
N LEU A 8 -1.31 -56.50 -8.61
CA LEU A 8 -0.91 -55.17 -9.07
C LEU A 8 -0.33 -54.38 -7.88
N SER A 9 0.99 -54.33 -7.78
CA SER A 9 1.68 -53.51 -6.78
C SER A 9 1.51 -52.03 -7.10
N PHE A 10 0.64 -51.34 -6.36
CA PHE A 10 0.55 -49.89 -6.38
C PHE A 10 1.80 -49.30 -5.69
N PHE A 11 2.77 -48.85 -6.48
CA PHE A 11 3.82 -47.96 -5.98
C PHE A 11 3.20 -46.59 -5.71
N LEU A 12 2.95 -46.29 -4.44
CA LEU A 12 2.78 -44.91 -3.97
C LEU A 12 4.12 -44.21 -4.15
N ILE A 13 4.29 -43.51 -5.27
CA ILE A 13 5.35 -42.52 -5.42
C ILE A 13 4.89 -41.31 -4.60
N GLY A 14 5.27 -41.30 -3.32
CA GLY A 14 5.23 -40.06 -2.55
C GLY A 14 6.20 -39.09 -3.20
N SER A 15 5.70 -38.06 -3.87
CA SER A 15 6.50 -36.90 -4.27
C SER A 15 6.97 -36.21 -2.99
N MET A 16 8.17 -36.57 -2.53
CA MET A 16 8.93 -35.73 -1.63
C MET A 16 9.23 -34.46 -2.43
N ALA A 17 8.58 -33.34 -2.08
CA ALA A 17 9.00 -32.06 -2.59
C ALA A 17 10.49 -31.91 -2.23
N ALA A 18 11.35 -31.79 -3.23
CA ALA A 18 12.77 -31.57 -3.02
C ALA A 18 12.89 -30.25 -2.24
N SER A 19 13.31 -30.33 -0.97
CA SER A 19 13.74 -29.16 -0.22
C SER A 19 14.96 -28.60 -0.93
N ASP A 20 14.82 -27.43 -1.55
CA ASP A 20 15.93 -26.72 -2.15
C ASP A 20 16.97 -26.42 -1.06
N PRO A 21 18.17 -27.03 -1.10
CA PRO A 21 19.20 -26.83 -0.07
C PRO A 21 19.78 -25.41 -0.07
N SER A 22 19.41 -24.55 -1.04
CA SER A 22 19.75 -23.13 -1.04
C SER A 22 18.82 -22.27 -0.18
N CYS A 23 17.65 -22.77 0.20
CA CYS A 23 16.72 -22.04 1.05
C CYS A 23 16.82 -22.48 2.51
N GLN A 24 17.37 -21.61 3.35
CA GLN A 24 17.20 -21.73 4.80
C GLN A 24 15.79 -21.27 5.17
N HIS A 25 14.98 -22.20 5.65
CA HIS A 25 13.69 -21.86 6.26
C HIS A 25 13.97 -21.31 7.67
N VAL A 26 13.91 -19.99 7.80
CA VAL A 26 13.93 -19.33 9.10
C VAL A 26 12.50 -19.28 9.59
N ASP A 27 12.13 -20.19 10.50
CA ASP A 27 10.78 -20.31 11.04
C ASP A 27 10.41 -19.21 12.05
N ALA A 28 11.37 -18.38 12.47
CA ALA A 28 11.19 -17.39 13.51
C ALA A 28 10.97 -15.98 12.96
N ILE A 29 9.98 -15.28 13.51
CA ILE A 29 9.80 -13.84 13.37
C ILE A 29 10.92 -13.16 14.16
N SER A 30 11.56 -12.16 13.57
CA SER A 30 12.52 -11.31 14.28
C SER A 30 12.08 -9.86 14.23
N THR A 31 12.67 -8.99 15.06
CA THR A 31 12.43 -7.55 15.01
C THR A 31 13.67 -6.82 14.51
N TYR A 32 13.45 -5.68 13.86
CA TYR A 32 14.50 -4.80 13.34
C TYR A 32 14.16 -3.34 13.67
N THR A 33 15.06 -2.66 14.38
CA THR A 33 14.93 -1.21 14.59
C THR A 33 15.53 -0.46 13.40
N ILE A 34 14.71 0.35 12.75
CA ILE A 34 15.09 1.15 11.59
C ILE A 34 16.18 2.15 11.97
N LYS A 35 17.25 2.22 11.18
CA LYS A 35 18.37 3.15 11.38
C LYS A 35 18.25 4.33 10.41
N SER A 36 19.00 5.38 10.71
CA SER A 36 19.14 6.50 9.78
C SER A 36 19.65 6.01 8.42
N ASN A 37 18.98 6.44 7.35
CA ASN A 37 19.25 6.07 5.96
C ASN A 37 18.88 4.63 5.56
N ASP A 38 18.23 3.86 6.44
CA ASP A 38 17.63 2.61 6.00
C ASP A 38 16.49 2.87 5.02
N THR A 39 16.33 1.94 4.07
CA THR A 39 15.17 1.88 3.19
C THR A 39 14.54 0.51 3.35
N ILE A 40 13.25 0.37 3.02
CA ILE A 40 12.59 -0.94 3.05
C ILE A 40 13.30 -1.95 2.13
N PHE A 41 13.93 -1.46 1.05
CA PHE A 41 14.72 -2.24 0.10
C PHE A 41 16.00 -2.78 0.74
N SER A 42 16.79 -1.92 1.38
CA SER A 42 18.04 -2.36 2.04
C SER A 42 17.77 -3.32 3.19
N ILE A 43 16.65 -3.16 3.89
CA ILE A 43 16.20 -4.10 4.93
C ILE A 43 15.77 -5.43 4.28
N ALA A 44 14.93 -5.39 3.24
CA ALA A 44 14.50 -6.60 2.53
C ALA A 44 15.70 -7.41 2.00
N ASP A 45 16.68 -6.74 1.39
CA ASP A 45 17.92 -7.36 0.89
C ASP A 45 18.73 -7.99 2.03
N THR A 46 18.88 -7.28 3.16
CA THR A 46 19.62 -7.78 4.34
C THR A 46 19.01 -9.06 4.89
N TYR A 47 17.68 -9.15 4.89
CA TYR A 47 16.93 -10.29 5.41
C TYR A 47 16.50 -11.28 4.32
N ASN A 48 17.00 -11.14 3.09
CA ASN A 48 16.70 -11.97 1.94
C ASN A 48 15.18 -12.16 1.66
N THR A 49 14.37 -11.18 2.04
CA THR A 49 12.90 -11.19 1.86
C THR A 49 12.51 -10.09 0.86
N THR A 50 11.22 -9.80 0.68
CA THR A 50 10.81 -8.67 -0.16
C THR A 50 10.20 -7.53 0.61
N VAL A 51 10.28 -6.36 -0.04
CA VAL A 51 9.65 -5.13 0.40
C VAL A 51 8.18 -5.36 0.76
N CYS A 52 7.43 -6.07 -0.08
CA CYS A 52 6.00 -6.27 0.17
C CYS A 52 5.70 -7.30 1.23
N ASP A 53 6.54 -8.33 1.41
CA ASP A 53 6.40 -9.22 2.55
C ASP A 53 6.58 -8.47 3.87
N ILE A 54 7.66 -7.68 4.02
CA ILE A 54 7.86 -6.86 5.22
C ILE A 54 6.71 -5.86 5.37
N SER A 55 6.36 -5.12 4.32
CA SER A 55 5.37 -4.04 4.41
C SER A 55 3.99 -4.54 4.80
N ARG A 56 3.54 -5.65 4.19
CA ARG A 56 2.23 -6.26 4.49
C ARG A 56 2.20 -6.88 5.88
N TYR A 57 3.33 -7.43 6.33
CA TYR A 57 3.45 -8.02 7.66
C TYR A 57 3.39 -6.98 8.79
N ASN A 58 3.86 -5.77 8.51
CA ASN A 58 3.88 -4.64 9.44
C ASN A 58 2.72 -3.65 9.24
N HIS A 59 1.83 -3.93 8.27
CA HIS A 59 0.71 -3.06 7.91
C HIS A 59 1.15 -1.64 7.55
N VAL A 60 2.29 -1.49 6.86
CA VAL A 60 2.84 -0.18 6.47
C VAL A 60 1.92 0.50 5.46
N ALA A 61 1.59 1.78 5.68
CA ALA A 61 0.74 2.56 4.79
C ALA A 61 1.37 2.72 3.40
N ASP A 62 2.61 3.23 3.35
CA ASP A 62 3.48 3.29 2.16
C ASP A 62 4.86 2.73 2.52
N PRO A 63 5.35 1.68 1.84
CA PRO A 63 6.68 1.09 2.12
C PRO A 63 7.85 2.07 2.10
N GLN A 64 7.69 3.24 1.49
CA GLN A 64 8.72 4.28 1.45
C GLN A 64 8.66 5.27 2.63
N MET A 65 7.67 5.15 3.52
CA MET A 65 7.54 5.95 4.74
C MET A 65 8.05 5.15 5.95
N LEU A 66 9.37 5.20 6.17
CA LEU A 66 10.02 4.56 7.31
C LEU A 66 10.72 5.62 8.15
N TYR A 67 10.57 5.55 9.48
CA TYR A 67 11.21 6.50 10.37
C TYR A 67 12.27 5.80 11.24
N ALA A 68 13.44 6.44 11.37
CA ALA A 68 14.51 5.91 12.20
C ALA A 68 14.05 5.78 13.67
N GLY A 69 14.34 4.64 14.28
CA GLY A 69 13.92 4.29 15.64
C GLY A 69 12.63 3.48 15.71
N GLU A 70 11.83 3.41 14.64
CA GLU A 70 10.66 2.52 14.57
C GLU A 70 11.10 1.04 14.49
N GLU A 71 10.26 0.14 15.00
CA GLU A 71 10.50 -1.31 14.98
C GLU A 71 9.66 -1.99 13.90
N LEU A 72 10.31 -2.81 13.06
CA LEU A 72 9.67 -3.68 12.08
C LEU A 72 9.79 -5.14 12.49
N TYR A 73 8.70 -5.88 12.33
CA TYR A 73 8.69 -7.33 12.35
C TYR A 73 9.14 -7.88 11.01
N ILE A 74 10.21 -8.68 11.02
CA ILE A 74 10.71 -9.37 9.84
C ILE A 74 10.05 -10.75 9.76
N PRO A 75 9.25 -11.03 8.72
CA PRO A 75 8.57 -12.29 8.58
C PRO A 75 9.55 -13.45 8.30
N PRO A 76 9.18 -14.69 8.66
CA PRO A 76 9.97 -15.87 8.36
C PRO A 76 10.16 -16.05 6.85
N GLN A 77 11.39 -16.40 6.45
CA GLN A 77 11.78 -16.70 5.07
C GLN A 77 10.94 -17.86 4.53
N ARG A 78 10.22 -17.68 3.41
CA ARG A 78 9.51 -18.77 2.72
C ARG A 78 10.22 -19.12 1.42
N CYS A 79 10.56 -20.40 1.28
CA CYS A 79 11.34 -20.94 0.15
C CYS A 79 10.67 -20.89 -1.23
N ALA A 80 9.47 -20.33 -1.31
CA ALA A 80 8.77 -20.07 -2.55
C ALA A 80 8.51 -18.56 -2.64
N HIS A 81 9.55 -17.80 -2.96
CA HIS A 81 9.38 -16.39 -3.27
C HIS A 81 8.86 -16.25 -4.71
N SER A 82 7.61 -16.62 -4.93
CA SER A 82 6.95 -16.48 -6.24
C SER A 82 6.60 -15.03 -6.58
N ASP A 83 6.81 -14.10 -5.65
CA ASP A 83 6.43 -12.70 -5.80
C ASP A 83 7.65 -11.78 -5.86
N PRO A 84 8.20 -11.42 -7.04
CA PRO A 84 9.24 -10.40 -7.11
C PRO A 84 8.71 -8.99 -6.78
N SER A 85 7.46 -8.86 -6.33
CA SER A 85 6.73 -7.66 -6.67
C SER A 85 6.91 -6.56 -5.65
N HIS A 86 7.38 -5.46 -6.20
CA HIS A 86 7.04 -4.10 -5.84
C HIS A 86 5.52 -3.79 -5.95
N SER A 87 4.62 -4.79 -5.85
CA SER A 87 3.17 -4.61 -6.07
C SER A 87 2.54 -3.70 -5.02
N CYS A 88 3.07 -3.69 -3.80
CA CYS A 88 2.64 -2.81 -2.72
C CYS A 88 3.22 -1.39 -2.82
N LEU A 89 4.22 -1.13 -3.68
CA LEU A 89 4.81 0.20 -3.85
C LEU A 89 3.87 1.14 -4.60
N LEU A 90 3.80 2.39 -4.18
CA LEU A 90 3.15 3.43 -4.96
C LEU A 90 3.94 3.70 -6.25
N THR A 91 3.25 3.69 -7.39
CA THR A 91 3.86 3.95 -8.70
C THR A 91 3.09 5.04 -9.42
N ASN A 92 3.81 5.93 -10.11
CA ASN A 92 3.22 6.98 -10.91
C ASN A 92 2.36 6.37 -12.03
N GLN A 93 1.07 6.71 -12.06
CA GLN A 93 0.15 6.26 -13.09
C GLN A 93 0.14 7.24 -14.27
N ASN A 94 -0.30 6.79 -15.45
CA ASN A 94 -0.66 7.67 -16.56
C ASN A 94 -2.09 8.20 -16.36
N ALA A 95 -2.25 9.08 -15.38
CA ALA A 95 -3.55 9.57 -14.95
C ALA A 95 -4.17 10.53 -15.99
N THR A 96 -5.46 10.35 -16.27
CA THR A 96 -6.26 11.24 -17.14
C THR A 96 -7.37 11.97 -16.39
N ASN A 97 -7.69 11.55 -15.16
CA ASN A 97 -8.73 12.17 -14.35
C ASN A 97 -8.30 13.56 -13.87
N THR A 98 -9.22 14.51 -13.83
CA THR A 98 -8.94 15.89 -13.39
C THR A 98 -9.49 16.20 -11.99
N CYS A 99 -10.08 15.21 -11.31
CA CYS A 99 -10.63 15.35 -9.97
C CYS A 99 -10.75 13.98 -9.28
N VAL A 100 -10.91 13.99 -7.96
CA VAL A 100 -11.13 12.79 -7.13
C VAL A 100 -12.62 12.59 -6.84
N ASN A 101 -13.10 11.36 -6.92
CA ASN A 101 -14.50 11.04 -6.65
C ASN A 101 -14.74 10.86 -5.15
N GLY A 102 -15.78 11.50 -4.61
CA GLY A 102 -16.23 11.31 -3.23
C GLY A 102 -15.47 12.09 -2.16
N GLY A 103 -14.44 12.84 -2.55
CA GLY A 103 -13.57 13.59 -1.66
C GLY A 103 -12.20 12.94 -1.57
N PRO A 104 -11.33 13.38 -0.65
CA PRO A 104 -11.48 14.55 0.21
C PRO A 104 -11.36 15.88 -0.56
N HIS A 105 -11.73 17.00 0.06
CA HIS A 105 -11.41 18.35 -0.46
C HIS A 105 -9.99 18.81 -0.10
N THR A 106 -9.38 18.18 0.91
CA THR A 106 -8.05 18.54 1.42
C THR A 106 -7.22 17.31 1.68
N TYR A 107 -5.91 17.47 1.58
CA TYR A 107 -4.93 16.44 1.88
C TYR A 107 -3.81 17.05 2.72
N THR A 108 -3.51 16.44 3.86
CA THR A 108 -2.34 16.80 4.68
C THR A 108 -1.12 16.08 4.12
N THR A 109 -0.06 16.82 3.83
CA THR A 109 1.18 16.28 3.27
C THR A 109 1.97 15.46 4.29
N PHE A 110 2.70 14.47 3.80
CA PHE A 110 3.62 13.62 4.57
C PHE A 110 5.04 13.80 4.06
N GLU A 111 6.03 13.31 4.81
CA GLU A 111 7.42 13.27 4.37
C GLU A 111 7.56 12.51 3.03
N GLY A 112 8.38 13.05 2.13
CA GLY A 112 8.58 12.52 0.77
C GLY A 112 7.41 12.75 -0.18
N ASP A 113 6.38 13.53 0.19
CA ASP A 113 5.35 13.94 -0.75
C ASP A 113 5.86 15.01 -1.73
N THR A 114 5.56 14.78 -3.01
CA THR A 114 5.74 15.77 -4.09
C THR A 114 4.40 15.96 -4.80
N ILE A 115 4.23 17.05 -5.56
CA ILE A 115 3.02 17.23 -6.37
C ILE A 115 2.83 16.04 -7.32
N ARG A 116 3.92 15.53 -7.92
CA ARG A 116 3.86 14.34 -8.78
C ARG A 116 3.37 13.10 -8.03
N LYS A 117 3.94 12.78 -6.86
CA LYS A 117 3.58 11.59 -6.07
C LYS A 117 2.13 11.68 -5.61
N ILE A 118 1.70 12.84 -5.11
CA ILE A 118 0.32 13.05 -4.66
C ILE A 118 -0.66 12.88 -5.84
N ALA A 119 -0.41 13.54 -6.98
CA ALA A 119 -1.31 13.47 -8.13
C ALA A 119 -1.37 12.08 -8.76
N LEU A 120 -0.22 11.55 -9.18
CA LEU A 120 -0.15 10.36 -10.03
C LEU A 120 -0.19 9.05 -9.24
N ALA A 121 0.42 9.01 -8.06
CA ALA A 121 0.57 7.76 -7.30
C ALA A 121 -0.48 7.63 -6.18
N LYS A 122 -0.85 8.73 -5.52
CA LYS A 122 -1.84 8.72 -4.42
C LYS A 122 -3.27 8.90 -4.93
N PHE A 123 -3.56 9.90 -5.77
CA PHE A 123 -4.94 10.22 -6.18
C PHE A 123 -5.33 9.76 -7.59
N ASN A 124 -4.38 9.36 -8.43
CA ASN A 124 -4.63 9.01 -9.83
C ASN A 124 -5.37 10.13 -10.60
N ILE A 125 -4.89 11.36 -10.44
CA ILE A 125 -5.34 12.56 -11.16
C ILE A 125 -4.16 13.23 -11.89
N THR A 126 -4.44 14.08 -12.86
CA THR A 126 -3.40 14.82 -13.57
C THR A 126 -2.66 15.79 -12.63
N ILE A 127 -1.38 16.00 -12.93
CA ILE A 127 -0.55 16.99 -12.22
C ILE A 127 -1.15 18.38 -12.35
N GLU A 128 -1.66 18.73 -13.53
CA GLU A 128 -2.30 20.02 -13.80
C GLU A 128 -3.51 20.25 -12.89
N ALA A 129 -4.37 19.24 -12.73
CA ALA A 129 -5.54 19.33 -11.86
C ALA A 129 -5.15 19.60 -10.41
N LEU A 130 -4.19 18.84 -9.87
CA LEU A 130 -3.73 19.07 -8.50
C LEU A 130 -3.04 20.42 -8.37
N ASN A 131 -2.11 20.75 -9.27
CA ASN A 131 -1.33 21.98 -9.20
C ASN A 131 -2.21 23.23 -9.30
N SER A 132 -3.31 23.19 -10.08
CA SER A 132 -4.26 24.29 -10.17
C SER A 132 -4.98 24.62 -8.85
N THR A 133 -5.05 23.68 -7.91
CA THR A 133 -5.73 23.85 -6.61
C THR A 133 -4.76 23.92 -5.44
N ALA A 134 -3.68 23.14 -5.48
CA ALA A 134 -2.65 23.05 -4.45
C ALA A 134 -1.57 24.13 -4.60
N GLY A 135 -1.20 24.53 -5.83
CA GLY A 135 -0.04 25.40 -6.10
C GLY A 135 -0.14 26.81 -5.53
N HIS A 136 -1.35 27.27 -5.16
CA HIS A 136 -1.53 28.55 -4.44
C HIS A 136 -1.27 28.42 -2.93
N MET A 137 -1.19 27.20 -2.39
CA MET A 137 -1.01 26.91 -0.96
C MET A 137 0.40 26.45 -0.60
N THR A 138 1.21 26.02 -1.57
CA THR A 138 2.59 25.52 -1.38
C THR A 138 3.64 26.64 -1.36
N TYR A 139 3.28 27.85 -0.92
CA TYR A 139 4.10 29.07 -1.05
C TYR A 139 5.42 28.95 -0.24
N GLY A 140 6.52 28.54 -0.89
CA GLY A 140 7.85 28.43 -0.29
C GLY A 140 8.62 27.16 -0.67
N SER A 141 7.91 26.07 -0.98
CA SER A 141 8.45 24.90 -1.67
C SER A 141 8.43 25.18 -3.17
N SER A 142 9.56 24.95 -3.83
CA SER A 142 9.82 25.14 -5.25
C SER A 142 8.63 24.93 -6.20
N ALA A 143 8.64 25.66 -7.32
CA ALA A 143 7.68 25.51 -8.42
C ALA A 143 7.83 24.17 -9.17
N ASP A 144 8.84 23.36 -8.83
CA ASP A 144 9.03 22.03 -9.40
C ASP A 144 8.05 21.02 -8.78
N ILE A 145 7.46 20.20 -9.64
CA ILE A 145 6.50 19.16 -9.28
C ILE A 145 7.15 17.95 -8.61
N ASP A 146 8.47 17.86 -8.68
CA ASP A 146 9.30 16.81 -8.09
C ASP A 146 9.98 17.24 -6.78
N ASP A 147 9.88 18.51 -6.41
CA ASP A 147 10.42 18.95 -5.13
C ASP A 147 9.49 18.53 -3.98
N GLU A 148 10.13 18.15 -2.88
CA GLU A 148 9.44 17.72 -1.67
C GLU A 148 8.67 18.88 -1.06
N ILE A 149 7.43 18.61 -0.70
CA ILE A 149 6.56 19.55 0.00
C ILE A 149 6.75 19.34 1.50
N GLU A 150 6.82 20.42 2.26
CA GLU A 150 6.85 20.36 3.72
C GLU A 150 5.71 19.47 4.25
N SER A 151 6.03 18.57 5.18
CA SER A 151 5.04 17.68 5.79
C SER A 151 4.13 18.44 6.76
N GLY A 152 2.88 17.98 6.90
CA GLY A 152 1.91 18.56 7.82
C GLY A 152 1.12 19.75 7.27
N ILE A 153 1.40 20.25 6.06
CA ILE A 153 0.59 21.30 5.43
C ILE A 153 -0.64 20.71 4.76
N SER A 154 -1.75 21.45 4.79
CA SER A 154 -2.97 21.02 4.09
C SER A 154 -3.04 21.66 2.71
N ILE A 155 -3.14 20.84 1.66
CA ILE A 155 -3.38 21.29 0.28
C ILE A 155 -4.82 20.99 -0.14
N LYS A 156 -5.33 21.73 -1.11
CA LYS A 156 -6.62 21.44 -1.75
C LYS A 156 -6.47 20.32 -2.78
N VAL A 157 -7.47 19.46 -2.85
CA VAL A 157 -7.61 18.39 -3.85
C VAL A 157 -8.89 18.64 -4.65
N PRO A 158 -8.85 18.63 -6.00
CA PRO A 158 -10.03 18.89 -6.81
C PRO A 158 -11.02 17.74 -6.69
N GLN A 159 -12.24 17.99 -6.20
CA GLN A 159 -13.27 16.96 -6.08
C GLN A 159 -14.23 16.97 -7.27
N CYS A 160 -14.57 15.78 -7.78
CA CYS A 160 -15.59 15.61 -8.81
C CYS A 160 -16.99 15.82 -8.22
N HIS A 161 -17.89 16.44 -8.98
CA HIS A 161 -19.29 16.60 -8.58
C HIS A 161 -20.24 16.28 -9.74
N PRO A 162 -21.31 15.49 -9.53
CA PRO A 162 -21.66 14.76 -8.30
C PRO A 162 -20.88 13.43 -8.18
N SER A 163 -20.33 13.14 -7.00
CA SER A 163 -19.61 11.89 -6.72
C SER A 163 -19.68 11.54 -5.23
N ARG A 164 -19.46 10.27 -4.87
CA ARG A 164 -19.39 9.82 -3.47
C ARG A 164 -18.38 8.69 -3.27
N CYS A 165 -17.94 8.54 -2.02
CA CYS A 165 -17.38 7.29 -1.49
C CYS A 165 -18.30 6.80 -0.36
N GLU A 166 -18.22 5.52 -0.05
CA GLU A 166 -18.74 4.93 1.19
C GLU A 166 -17.61 4.95 2.23
N PHE A 167 -17.92 5.17 3.51
CA PHE A 167 -16.92 5.25 4.58
C PHE A 167 -17.27 4.31 5.72
N GLU A 168 -16.32 3.47 6.13
CA GLU A 168 -16.51 2.55 7.24
C GLU A 168 -15.28 2.52 8.16
N PRO A 169 -15.47 2.35 9.49
CA PRO A 169 -14.39 1.93 10.37
C PRO A 169 -13.88 0.55 9.94
N PHE A 170 -12.60 0.45 9.66
CA PHE A 170 -11.96 -0.78 9.20
C PHE A 170 -10.86 -1.20 10.16
N TYR A 171 -10.91 -2.46 10.61
CA TYR A 171 -9.85 -3.04 11.43
C TYR A 171 -8.73 -3.57 10.52
N TYR A 172 -7.62 -2.83 10.48
CA TYR A 172 -6.55 -2.99 9.50
C TYR A 172 -5.51 -4.01 9.96
N THR A 173 -5.66 -5.25 9.53
CA THR A 173 -4.83 -6.39 9.97
C THR A 173 -3.97 -7.01 8.87
N TRP A 174 -3.95 -6.43 7.67
CA TRP A 174 -3.17 -6.94 6.54
C TRP A 174 -3.10 -5.95 5.38
N GLY A 175 -1.97 -5.93 4.68
CA GLY A 175 -1.77 -5.22 3.42
C GLY A 175 -0.99 -3.92 3.60
N THR A 176 -0.84 -3.16 2.52
CA THR A 176 -0.54 -1.72 2.54
C THR A 176 -1.76 -0.91 2.13
N TYR A 177 -1.70 0.43 2.18
CA TYR A 177 -2.78 1.26 1.63
C TYR A 177 -2.99 1.04 0.13
N LYS A 178 -1.95 0.65 -0.62
CA LYS A 178 -2.11 0.26 -2.02
C LYS A 178 -2.94 -1.02 -2.17
N ASP A 179 -2.66 -2.03 -1.34
CA ASP A 179 -3.43 -3.28 -1.36
C ASP A 179 -4.91 -3.02 -0.99
N LEU A 180 -5.16 -2.18 0.02
CA LEU A 180 -6.52 -1.77 0.39
C LEU A 180 -7.21 -0.99 -0.72
N ALA A 181 -6.51 -0.02 -1.34
CA ALA A 181 -7.08 0.79 -2.40
C ALA A 181 -7.56 -0.03 -3.59
N ILE A 182 -6.76 -1.02 -4.01
CA ILE A 182 -7.13 -1.98 -5.05
C ILE A 182 -8.36 -2.79 -4.63
N LYS A 183 -8.36 -3.31 -3.40
CA LYS A 183 -9.42 -4.20 -2.90
C LYS A 183 -10.77 -3.51 -2.78
N TYR A 184 -10.80 -2.24 -2.35
CA TYR A 184 -12.03 -1.52 -2.02
C TYR A 184 -12.42 -0.45 -3.04
N ASN A 185 -11.80 -0.48 -4.23
CA ASN A 185 -12.09 0.45 -5.31
C ASN A 185 -12.02 1.92 -4.85
N THR A 186 -10.85 2.28 -4.32
CA THR A 186 -10.49 3.65 -3.94
C THR A 186 -9.05 3.94 -4.39
N THR A 187 -8.42 5.01 -3.90
CA THR A 187 -6.98 5.27 -4.14
C THR A 187 -6.23 5.40 -2.81
N PRO A 188 -4.90 5.16 -2.78
CA PRO A 188 -4.10 5.33 -1.58
C PRO A 188 -4.27 6.73 -0.96
N GLY A 189 -4.37 7.77 -1.80
CA GLY A 189 -4.57 9.15 -1.37
C GLY A 189 -5.87 9.38 -0.59
N HIS A 190 -6.96 8.70 -0.95
CA HIS A 190 -8.19 8.77 -0.16
C HIS A 190 -7.97 8.20 1.25
N ILE A 191 -7.26 7.07 1.35
CA ILE A 191 -6.96 6.41 2.63
C ILE A 191 -6.02 7.29 3.46
N PHE A 192 -4.95 7.82 2.87
CA PHE A 192 -4.04 8.74 3.55
C PHE A 192 -4.75 9.97 4.11
N ALA A 193 -5.61 10.60 3.32
CA ALA A 193 -6.30 11.82 3.73
C ALA A 193 -7.23 11.64 4.93
N LEU A 194 -7.79 10.44 5.11
CA LEU A 194 -8.69 10.12 6.22
C LEU A 194 -7.96 9.52 7.43
N ASN A 195 -6.68 9.18 7.27
CA ASN A 195 -5.85 8.56 8.31
C ASN A 195 -4.49 9.27 8.41
N PRO A 196 -4.46 10.59 8.66
CA PRO A 196 -3.24 11.41 8.59
C PRO A 196 -2.14 11.05 9.61
N THR A 197 -2.48 10.28 10.64
CA THR A 197 -1.55 9.93 11.73
C THR A 197 -1.10 8.47 11.69
N PHE A 198 -1.60 7.67 10.76
CA PHE A 198 -1.24 6.25 10.68
C PHE A 198 -0.08 6.06 9.70
N ASN A 199 0.99 5.40 10.17
CA ASN A 199 2.13 5.01 9.34
C ASN A 199 2.26 3.47 9.23
N HIS A 200 2.49 2.78 10.34
CA HIS A 200 2.62 1.32 10.41
C HIS A 200 2.11 0.81 11.76
N SER A 201 1.97 -0.52 11.92
CA SER A 201 1.60 -1.13 13.21
C SER A 201 2.84 -1.51 14.03
N GLU A 202 2.95 -1.00 15.24
CA GLU A 202 3.94 -1.41 16.25
C GLU A 202 3.50 -2.66 17.05
N THR A 203 2.26 -3.12 16.85
CA THR A 203 1.63 -4.11 17.75
C THR A 203 1.82 -5.56 17.34
N GLY A 204 2.57 -5.80 16.27
CA GLY A 204 2.90 -7.14 15.80
C GLY A 204 1.90 -7.76 14.82
N PRO A 205 2.21 -8.98 14.35
CA PRO A 205 1.50 -9.61 13.24
C PRO A 205 0.05 -9.91 13.59
N GLY A 206 -0.88 -9.52 12.70
CA GLY A 206 -2.32 -9.74 12.90
C GLY A 206 -2.96 -8.85 13.96
N VAL A 207 -2.20 -7.95 14.59
CA VAL A 207 -2.72 -6.88 15.44
C VAL A 207 -2.74 -5.59 14.65
N GLY A 208 -3.96 -5.11 14.42
CA GLY A 208 -4.25 -3.97 13.57
C GLY A 208 -4.70 -2.72 14.33
N GLY A 209 -4.74 -1.62 13.60
CA GLY A 209 -5.38 -0.37 14.04
C GLY A 209 -6.76 -0.20 13.39
N TRP A 210 -7.58 0.66 13.97
CA TRP A 210 -8.78 1.14 13.29
C TRP A 210 -8.42 2.31 12.38
N ILE A 211 -8.80 2.20 11.11
CA ILE A 211 -8.70 3.29 10.12
C ILE A 211 -10.09 3.63 9.60
N THR A 212 -10.25 4.84 9.08
CA THR A 212 -11.42 5.19 8.25
C THR A 212 -11.11 4.79 6.81
N LEU A 213 -11.82 3.82 6.27
CA LEU A 213 -11.58 3.31 4.92
C LEU A 213 -12.67 3.82 3.97
N PRO A 214 -12.29 4.65 2.97
CA PRO A 214 -13.19 5.01 1.89
C PRO A 214 -13.27 3.87 0.87
N MET A 215 -14.47 3.56 0.41
CA MET A 215 -14.75 2.46 -0.50
C MET A 215 -15.65 2.93 -1.64
N ASN A 216 -15.59 2.22 -2.78
CA ASN A 216 -16.51 2.40 -3.90
C ASN A 216 -16.61 3.86 -4.38
N CYS A 217 -15.46 4.56 -4.45
CA CYS A 217 -15.41 5.97 -4.82
C CYS A 217 -15.73 6.16 -6.31
N GLY A 218 -16.82 6.85 -6.62
CA GLY A 218 -17.27 7.01 -8.01
C GLY A 218 -18.28 8.14 -8.24
N PRO A 219 -18.56 8.46 -9.51
CA PRO A 219 -19.58 9.44 -9.86
C PRO A 219 -20.97 8.93 -9.47
N LEU A 220 -21.87 9.86 -9.17
CA LEU A 220 -23.29 9.56 -9.06
C LEU A 220 -23.93 9.71 -10.44
N SER A 221 -24.87 8.83 -10.79
CA SER A 221 -25.68 9.00 -12.00
C SER A 221 -26.37 10.38 -11.97
N ASP A 222 -26.58 10.99 -13.14
CA ASP A 222 -27.22 12.31 -13.34
C ASP A 222 -28.64 12.45 -12.74
N ASN A 223 -29.19 11.39 -12.14
CA ASN A 223 -30.50 11.35 -11.51
C ASN A 223 -30.51 11.81 -10.03
N VAL A 224 -29.44 12.44 -9.54
CA VAL A 224 -29.45 13.03 -8.18
C VAL A 224 -30.19 14.36 -8.23
N THR A 225 -31.41 14.38 -7.71
CA THR A 225 -32.12 15.62 -7.42
C THR A 225 -31.38 16.33 -6.28
N VAL A 226 -30.58 17.34 -6.61
CA VAL A 226 -29.99 18.23 -5.60
C VAL A 226 -31.15 19.02 -4.99
N VAL A 227 -31.55 18.65 -3.76
CA VAL A 227 -32.48 19.45 -2.98
C VAL A 227 -31.66 20.55 -2.30
N SER A 228 -31.65 21.73 -2.92
CA SER A 228 -31.12 22.98 -2.36
C SER A 228 -32.09 23.58 -1.34
#